data_AF-A0A0F2PWQ4-F1
#
_entry.id   AF-A0A0F2PWQ4-F1
#
_cell.length_a   1.000
_cell.length_b   1.000
_cell.length_c   1.000
_cell.angle_alpha   90.00
_cell.angle_beta   90.00
_cell.angle_gamma   90.00
#
_symmetry.space_group_name_H-M   'P 1'
#
loop_
_entity.id
_entity.type
_entity.pdbx_description
1 polymer ?
#
loop_
_entity_poly.entity_id
_entity_poly.type
_entity_poly.pdbx_seq_one_letter_code
_entity_poly.pdbx_strand_id
1 'polypeptide(L)'
;LPIVAGARVIALRHGVAAIDTPGRLIGAARAAERAETDAVLLSDIHGFLIRLILTQQIADIEAGVKPSNRVEVNRLNHQDSAHLREALGRIDLIRDMLRDLLQGV
;
A
#
# COMPACT_ATOMS: atom_id res chain seq x y z
N LEU A 1 3.88 -7.67 -0.87
CA LEU A 1 2.85 -6.89 -0.16
C LEU A 1 1.60 -6.80 -1.03
N PRO A 2 0.40 -7.17 -0.54
CA PRO A 2 -0.82 -7.22 -1.34
C PRO A 2 -1.12 -5.92 -2.08
N ILE A 3 -0.96 -4.77 -1.42
CA ILE A 3 -1.18 -3.45 -2.02
C ILE A 3 -0.28 -3.17 -3.24
N VAL A 4 0.99 -3.59 -3.19
CA VAL A 4 1.95 -3.41 -4.29
C VAL A 4 1.59 -4.29 -5.49
N ALA A 5 1.23 -5.55 -5.22
CA ALA A 5 0.79 -6.47 -6.26
C ALA A 5 -0.51 -6.00 -6.92
N GLY A 6 -1.49 -5.59 -6.11
CA GLY A 6 -2.77 -5.03 -6.57
C GLY A 6 -2.59 -3.79 -7.44
N ALA A 7 -1.82 -2.81 -6.96
CA ALA A 7 -1.50 -1.59 -7.71
C ALA A 7 -0.85 -1.90 -9.06
N ARG A 8 0.06 -2.89 -9.11
CA ARG A 8 0.67 -3.32 -10.37
C ARG A 8 -0.34 -3.92 -11.34
N VAL A 9 -1.25 -4.77 -10.86
CA VAL A 9 -2.27 -5.40 -11.72
C VAL A 9 -3.20 -4.37 -12.34
N ILE A 10 -3.73 -3.43 -11.56
CA ILE A 10 -4.62 -2.38 -12.11
C ILE A 10 -3.89 -1.44 -13.05
N ALA A 11 -2.64 -1.08 -12.76
CA ALA A 11 -1.84 -0.23 -13.64
C ALA A 11 -1.64 -0.90 -15.00
N LEU A 12 -1.33 -2.21 -15.01
CA LEU A 12 -1.20 -2.98 -16.25
C LEU A 12 -2.52 -3.05 -17.04
N ARG A 13 -3.65 -3.26 -16.35
CA ARG A 13 -4.98 -3.26 -17.02
C ARG A 13 -5.26 -1.93 -17.73
N HIS A 14 -4.90 -0.82 -17.12
CA HIS A 14 -5.20 0.52 -17.60
C HIS A 14 -4.07 1.17 -18.41
N GLY A 15 -3.03 0.42 -18.77
CA GLY A 15 -1.90 0.94 -19.58
C GLY A 15 -1.03 1.98 -18.88
N VAL A 16 -1.01 2.00 -17.55
CA VAL A 16 -0.28 2.98 -16.74
C VAL A 16 1.19 2.58 -16.63
N ALA A 17 2.09 3.44 -17.11
CA ALA A 17 3.54 3.21 -17.15
C ALA A 17 4.29 3.56 -15.83
N ALA A 18 3.57 3.93 -14.77
CA ALA A 18 4.18 4.30 -13.49
C ALA A 18 4.98 3.13 -12.86
N ILE A 19 6.14 3.46 -12.31
CA ILE A 19 7.07 2.47 -11.72
C ILE A 19 6.88 2.32 -10.22
N ASP A 20 6.45 3.38 -9.54
CA ASP A 20 6.15 3.40 -8.11
C ASP A 20 4.68 3.05 -7.82
N THR A 21 4.40 2.55 -6.61
CA THR A 21 3.05 2.13 -6.20
C THR A 21 2.05 3.30 -6.18
N PRO A 22 2.37 4.49 -5.62
CA PRO A 22 1.43 5.62 -5.63
C PRO A 22 1.02 6.06 -7.04
N GLY A 23 1.98 6.22 -7.95
CA GLY A 23 1.74 6.59 -9.34
C GLY A 23 0.90 5.56 -10.08
N ARG A 24 1.06 4.27 -9.77
CA ARG A 24 0.21 3.19 -10.30
C ARG A 24 -1.23 3.31 -9.83
N LEU A 25 -1.46 3.57 -8.54
CA LEU A 25 -2.80 3.72 -7.96
C LEU A 25 -3.52 4.93 -8.57
N ILE A 26 -2.86 6.09 -8.55
CA ILE A 26 -3.43 7.35 -9.05
C ILE A 26 -3.64 7.28 -10.56
N GLY A 27 -2.65 6.79 -11.31
CA GLY A 27 -2.75 6.65 -12.75
C GLY A 27 -3.87 5.71 -13.17
N ALA A 28 -4.09 4.60 -12.45
CA ALA A 28 -5.16 3.66 -12.76
C ALA A 28 -6.55 4.25 -12.47
N ALA A 29 -6.72 4.97 -11.35
CA ALA A 29 -7.97 5.67 -11.05
C ALA A 29 -8.31 6.71 -12.12
N ARG A 30 -7.32 7.52 -12.52
CA ARG A 30 -7.46 8.54 -13.57
C ARG A 30 -7.81 7.92 -14.93
N ALA A 31 -7.10 6.86 -15.33
CA ALA A 31 -7.36 6.17 -16.60
C ALA A 31 -8.75 5.50 -16.65
N ALA A 32 -9.30 5.13 -15.51
CA ALA A 32 -10.66 4.60 -15.37
C ALA A 32 -11.75 5.68 -15.18
N GLU A 33 -11.39 6.96 -15.29
CA GLU A 33 -12.28 8.11 -15.04
C GLU A 33 -12.97 8.07 -13.66
N ARG A 34 -12.28 7.55 -12.64
CA ARG A 34 -12.76 7.47 -11.26
C ARG A 34 -12.11 8.53 -10.38
N ALA A 35 -12.78 8.83 -9.26
CA ALA A 35 -12.24 9.73 -8.25
C ALA A 35 -10.92 9.19 -7.69
N GLU A 36 -9.91 10.05 -7.56
CA GLU A 36 -8.58 9.66 -7.07
C GLU A 36 -8.54 9.47 -5.54
N THR A 37 -9.62 9.78 -4.82
CA THR A 37 -9.67 9.78 -3.33
C THR A 37 -9.23 8.45 -2.73
N ASP A 38 -9.76 7.33 -3.23
CA ASP A 38 -9.39 5.99 -2.74
C ASP A 38 -7.94 5.63 -3.12
N ALA A 39 -7.49 6.05 -4.30
CA ALA A 39 -6.11 5.85 -4.74
C ALA A 39 -5.10 6.63 -3.89
N VAL A 40 -5.43 7.86 -3.50
CA VAL A 40 -4.63 8.69 -2.58
C VAL A 40 -4.58 8.04 -1.20
N LEU A 41 -5.72 7.64 -0.67
CA LEU A 41 -5.78 6.96 0.63
C LEU A 41 -4.92 5.67 0.66
N LEU A 42 -5.01 4.84 -0.38
CA LEU A 42 -4.17 3.66 -0.49
C LEU A 42 -2.68 4.00 -0.64
N SER A 43 -2.35 5.10 -1.30
CA SER A 43 -0.98 5.59 -1.41
C SER A 43 -0.42 5.98 -0.03
N ASP A 44 -1.22 6.65 0.79
CA ASP A 44 -0.84 7.03 2.16
C ASP A 44 -0.65 5.80 3.06
N ILE A 45 -1.58 4.84 2.99
CA ILE A 45 -1.45 3.55 3.70
C ILE A 45 -0.18 2.82 3.25
N HIS A 46 0.10 2.76 1.95
CA HIS A 46 1.32 2.16 1.42
C HIS A 46 2.56 2.86 1.99
N GLY A 47 2.62 4.19 1.96
CA GLY A 47 3.73 4.96 2.50
C GLY A 47 3.97 4.68 3.98
N PHE A 48 2.89 4.59 4.77
CA PHE A 48 2.97 4.20 6.17
C PHE A 48 3.52 2.80 6.39
N LEU A 49 3.00 1.79 5.68
CA LEU A 49 3.47 0.42 5.83
C LEU A 49 4.95 0.27 5.43
N ILE A 50 5.38 0.96 4.37
CA ILE A 50 6.79 0.98 3.96
C ILE A 50 7.67 1.63 5.03
N ARG A 51 7.23 2.73 5.65
CA ARG A 51 7.96 3.33 6.78
C ARG A 51 8.17 2.33 7.91
N LEU A 52 7.11 1.63 8.34
CA LEU A 52 7.20 0.63 9.41
C LEU A 52 8.18 -0.51 9.06
N ILE A 53 8.11 -1.02 7.83
CA ILE A 53 9.01 -2.08 7.36
C ILE A 53 10.47 -1.59 7.34
N LEU A 54 10.73 -0.41 6.79
CA LEU A 54 12.09 0.13 6.72
C LEU A 54 12.67 0.40 8.10
N THR A 55 11.88 0.94 9.04
CA THR A 55 12.31 1.14 10.43
C THR A 55 12.67 -0.20 11.09
N GLN A 56 11.86 -1.25 10.90
CA GLN A 56 12.21 -2.58 11.42
C GLN A 56 13.47 -3.13 10.74
N GLN A 57 13.60 -3.01 9.42
CA GLN A 57 14.76 -3.51 8.69
C GLN A 57 16.06 -2.85 9.15
N ILE A 58 16.05 -1.55 9.45
CA ILE A 58 17.21 -0.85 10.02
C ILE A 58 17.59 -1.47 11.36
N ALA A 59 16.62 -1.64 12.26
CA ALA A 59 16.86 -2.26 13.57
C ALA A 59 17.34 -3.73 13.47
N ASP A 60 16.79 -4.50 12.52
CA ASP A 60 17.22 -5.88 12.25
C ASP A 60 18.67 -5.91 11.78
N ILE A 61 19.05 -5.03 10.85
CA ILE A 61 20.42 -4.91 10.34
C ILE A 61 21.40 -4.55 11.46
N GLU A 62 21.05 -3.59 12.32
CA GLU A 62 21.84 -3.21 13.49
C GLU A 62 22.01 -4.37 14.49
N ALA A 63 21.01 -5.24 14.60
CA ALA A 63 21.04 -6.45 15.43
C ALA A 63 21.71 -7.67 14.75
N GLY A 64 22.22 -7.53 13.52
CA GLY A 64 22.79 -8.64 12.75
C GLY A 64 21.76 -9.66 12.23
N VAL A 65 20.48 -9.30 12.25
CA VAL A 65 19.37 -10.09 11.72
C VAL A 65 19.16 -9.76 10.24
N LYS A 66 18.90 -10.78 9.42
CA LYS A 66 18.61 -10.57 8.00
C LYS A 66 17.31 -9.77 7.83
N PRO A 67 17.30 -8.64 7.09
CA PRO A 67 16.11 -7.82 6.92
C PRO A 67 15.00 -8.60 6.19
N SER A 68 13.76 -8.36 6.63
CA SER A 68 12.56 -8.94 6.03
C SER A 68 11.44 -7.90 5.96
N ASN A 69 10.25 -8.29 5.49
CA ASN A 69 9.06 -7.43 5.50
C ASN A 69 8.21 -7.59 6.78
N ARG A 70 8.72 -8.28 7.81
CA ARG A 70 8.03 -8.45 9.09
C ARG A 70 8.23 -7.20 9.93
N VAL A 71 7.26 -6.89 10.78
CA VAL A 71 7.30 -5.76 11.72
C VAL A 71 6.90 -6.29 13.09
N GLU A 72 7.67 -5.95 14.12
CA GLU A 72 7.35 -6.30 15.51
C GLU A 72 6.30 -5.34 16.06
N VAL A 73 5.02 -5.68 15.88
CA VAL A 73 3.87 -4.81 16.25
C VAL A 73 3.90 -4.39 17.72
N ASN A 74 4.40 -5.25 18.62
CA ASN A 74 4.48 -4.96 20.06
C ASN A 74 5.49 -3.85 20.42
N ARG A 75 6.37 -3.46 19.49
CA ARG A 75 7.36 -2.38 19.69
C ARG A 75 6.92 -1.05 19.09
N LEU A 76 5.77 -1.03 18.42
CA LEU A 76 5.20 0.21 17.89
C LEU A 76 4.75 1.10 19.04
N ASN A 77 4.93 2.40 18.88
CA ASN A 77 4.32 3.36 19.79
C ASN A 77 2.78 3.32 19.65
N HIS A 78 2.08 3.95 20.59
CA HIS A 78 0.61 3.94 20.60
C HIS A 78 0.01 4.55 19.33
N GLN A 79 0.61 5.61 18.78
CA GLN A 79 0.13 6.29 17.59
C GLN A 79 0.25 5.42 16.34
N ASP A 80 1.42 4.83 16.10
CA ASP A 80 1.66 3.92 14.98
C ASP A 80 0.83 2.64 15.11
N SER A 81 0.61 2.14 16.33
CA SER A 81 -0.28 0.99 16.57
C SER A 81 -1.73 1.30 16.20
N ALA A 82 -2.23 2.47 16.58
CA ALA A 82 -3.58 2.93 16.24
C ALA A 82 -3.73 3.12 14.73
N HIS A 83 -2.74 3.79 14.10
CA HIS A 83 -2.73 3.99 12.66
C HIS A 83 -2.62 2.66 11.89
N LEU A 84 -1.83 1.69 12.38
CA LEU A 84 -1.75 0.36 11.77
C LEU A 84 -3.09 -0.36 11.82
N ARG A 85 -3.79 -0.29 12.96
CA ARG A 85 -5.13 -0.86 13.08
C ARG A 85 -6.11 -0.22 12.10
N GLU A 86 -6.10 1.10 11.99
CA GLU A 86 -6.94 1.83 11.04
C GLU A 86 -6.62 1.46 9.58
N ALA A 87 -5.35 1.44 9.22
CA ALA A 87 -4.88 1.07 7.89
C ALA A 87 -5.25 -0.37 7.51
N LEU A 88 -5.12 -1.31 8.45
CA LEU A 88 -5.55 -2.71 8.25
C LEU A 88 -7.08 -2.84 8.14
N GLY A 89 -7.84 -2.00 8.86
CA GLY A 89 -9.29 -1.91 8.71
C GLY A 89 -9.74 -1.44 7.33
N ARG A 90 -8.85 -0.78 6.57
CA ARG A 90 -9.09 -0.32 5.19
C ARG A 90 -8.62 -1.34 4.15
N ILE A 91 -8.26 -2.57 4.51
CA ILE A 91 -7.86 -3.62 3.55
C ILE A 91 -8.99 -3.94 2.56
N ASP A 92 -10.25 -3.89 2.99
CA ASP A 92 -11.38 -4.14 2.12
C ASP A 92 -11.47 -3.10 0.99
N LEU A 93 -11.00 -1.87 1.23
CA LEU A 93 -10.89 -0.83 0.20
C LEU A 93 -9.95 -1.22 -0.93
N ILE A 94 -8.86 -1.96 -0.66
CA ILE A 94 -7.99 -2.51 -1.71
C ILE A 94 -8.78 -3.50 -2.56
N ARG A 95 -9.52 -4.41 -1.93
CA ARG A 95 -10.32 -5.42 -2.65
C ARG A 95 -11.41 -4.77 -3.49
N ASP A 96 -12.08 -3.76 -2.95
CA ASP A 96 -13.19 -3.08 -3.61
C ASP A 96 -12.69 -2.22 -4.77
N MET A 97 -11.62 -1.46 -4.57
CA MET A 97 -10.99 -0.70 -5.65
C MET A 97 -10.43 -1.62 -6.74
N LEU A 98 -9.83 -2.77 -6.36
CA LEU A 98 -9.43 -3.78 -7.34
C LEU A 98 -10.63 -4.29 -8.14
N ARG A 99 -11.76 -4.60 -7.49
CA ARG A 99 -12.96 -5.04 -8.20
C ARG A 99 -13.50 -3.97 -9.14
N ASP A 100 -13.70 -2.74 -8.66
CA ASP A 100 -14.22 -1.63 -9.46
C ASP A 100 -13.34 -1.35 -10.69
N LEU A 101 -12.03 -1.21 -10.49
CA LEU A 101 -11.09 -0.92 -11.56
C LEU A 101 -10.84 -2.11 -12.50
N LEU A 102 -11.12 -3.34 -12.08
CA LEU A 102 -11.05 -4.52 -12.95
C LEU A 102 -12.36 -4.77 -13.71
N GLN A 103 -13.51 -4.32 -13.21
CA GLN A 103 -14.84 -4.59 -13.78
C GLN A 103 -15.31 -3.54 -14.80
N GLY A 104 -14.60 -2.43 -15.01
CA GLY A 104 -14.95 -1.39 -15.97
C GLY A 104 -14.72 -1.75 -17.45
N VAL A 105 -15.30 -2.85 -17.95
CA VAL A 105 -15.45 -3.15 -19.40
C VAL A 105 -16.94 -3.25 -19.74
#